data_AF-A0A3M0Z2F7-F1
#
_entry.id   AF-A0A3M0Z2F7-F1
#
_cell.length_a   1.000
_cell.length_b   1.000
_cell.length_c   1.000
_cell.angle_alpha   90.00
_cell.angle_beta   90.00
_cell.angle_gamma   90.00
#
_symmetry.space_group_name_H-M   'P 1'
#
loop_
_entity.id
_entity.type
_entity.pdbx_description
1 polymer ?
#
loop_
_entity_poly.entity_id
_entity_poly.type
_entity_poly.pdbx_seq_one_letter_code
_entity_poly.pdbx_strand_id
1 'polypeptide(L)'
;GADWDRYGVREAEIFRGPEYFHIFYGGFNGKIWQIGHVRTRDFRQFEANPYNPIFTVNDDPEAWDSGGLLTPHVFHANGRFYMLYAGLRGKEWGGQSECYSGLAVTREDMKG
;
A
#
# COMPACT_ATOMS: atom_id res chain seq x y z
N GLY A 1 -5.29 -6.74 -13.17
CA GLY A 1 -4.12 -6.56 -12.31
C GLY A 1 -2.87 -6.95 -13.06
N ALA A 2 -1.74 -6.37 -12.67
CA ALA A 2 -0.41 -6.89 -12.97
C ALA A 2 -0.12 -8.12 -12.10
N ASP A 3 1.06 -8.72 -12.23
CA ASP A 3 1.38 -9.97 -11.52
C ASP A 3 1.28 -9.85 -9.99
N TRP A 4 1.53 -8.65 -9.44
CA TRP A 4 1.55 -8.40 -8.00
C TRP A 4 0.15 -8.22 -7.37
N ASP A 5 -0.87 -7.86 -8.15
CA ASP A 5 -2.26 -7.65 -7.69
C ASP A 5 -3.28 -8.52 -8.46
N ARG A 6 -2.77 -9.55 -9.16
CA ARG A 6 -3.54 -10.39 -10.09
C ARG A 6 -4.77 -11.05 -9.46
N TYR A 7 -4.69 -11.42 -8.18
CA TYR A 7 -5.71 -12.24 -7.53
C TYR A 7 -6.71 -11.43 -6.70
N GLY A 8 -6.43 -10.15 -6.44
CA GLY A 8 -7.37 -9.32 -5.71
C GLY A 8 -6.78 -8.00 -5.26
N VAL A 9 -7.68 -7.05 -4.99
CA VAL A 9 -7.36 -5.75 -4.41
C VAL A 9 -8.34 -5.44 -3.28
N ARG A 10 -7.90 -4.75 -2.23
CA ARG A 10 -8.78 -4.30 -1.13
C ARG A 10 -8.24 -3.08 -0.38
N GLU A 11 -9.09 -2.55 0.48
CA GLU A 11 -8.75 -1.53 1.49
C GLU A 11 -8.09 -0.30 0.86
N ALA A 12 -8.77 0.25 -0.15
CA ALA A 12 -8.31 1.43 -0.86
C ALA A 12 -8.52 2.71 -0.03
N GLU A 13 -7.56 3.62 -0.09
CA GLU A 13 -7.58 4.93 0.56
C GLU A 13 -7.24 6.04 -0.44
N ILE A 14 -7.81 7.24 -0.25
CA ILE A 14 -7.69 8.34 -1.20
C ILE A 14 -7.00 9.54 -0.54
N PHE A 15 -5.82 9.88 -1.05
CA PHE A 15 -5.19 11.15 -0.79
C PHE A 15 -5.47 12.15 -1.92
N ARG A 16 -6.11 13.28 -1.61
CA ARG A 16 -6.35 14.37 -2.58
C ARG A 16 -5.13 15.28 -2.68
N GLY A 17 -4.39 15.15 -3.77
CA GLY A 17 -3.33 16.07 -4.15
C GLY A 17 -3.86 17.33 -4.87
N PRO A 18 -2.98 18.28 -5.21
CA PRO A 18 -3.36 19.49 -5.92
C PRO A 18 -3.86 19.22 -7.35
N GLU A 19 -3.36 18.14 -7.97
CA GLU A 19 -3.59 17.82 -9.37
C GLU A 19 -4.32 16.48 -9.57
N TYR A 20 -4.02 15.51 -8.72
CA TYR A 20 -4.52 14.14 -8.80
C TYR A 20 -5.17 13.71 -7.48
N PHE A 21 -6.14 12.80 -7.60
CA PHE A 21 -6.51 11.89 -6.52
C PHE A 21 -5.57 10.69 -6.57
N HIS A 22 -4.84 10.47 -5.49
CA HIS A 22 -3.94 9.32 -5.32
C HIS A 22 -4.70 8.25 -4.56
N ILE A 23 -4.72 7.03 -5.11
CA ILE A 23 -5.38 5.89 -4.51
C ILE A 23 -4.32 4.87 -4.14
N PHE A 24 -4.23 4.58 -2.85
CA PHE A 24 -3.38 3.54 -2.30
C PHE A 24 -4.23 2.32 -1.99
N TYR A 25 -3.76 1.13 -2.31
CA TYR A 25 -4.55 -0.08 -2.13
C TYR A 25 -3.68 -1.31 -1.88
N GLY A 26 -4.23 -2.28 -1.15
CA GLY A 26 -3.62 -3.60 -1.03
C GLY A 26 -3.89 -4.43 -2.28
N GLY A 27 -2.86 -5.03 -2.87
CA GLY A 27 -2.93 -5.98 -3.97
C GLY A 27 -2.36 -7.35 -3.59
N PHE A 28 -2.97 -8.40 -4.11
CA PHE A 28 -2.64 -9.79 -3.80
C PHE A 28 -2.13 -10.54 -5.02
N ASN A 29 -0.92 -11.11 -4.90
CA ASN A 29 -0.31 -11.92 -5.96
C ASN A 29 -0.58 -13.43 -5.84
N GLY A 30 -1.46 -13.84 -4.91
CA GLY A 30 -1.73 -15.24 -4.60
C GLY A 30 -0.89 -15.80 -3.45
N LYS A 31 0.09 -15.02 -2.96
CA LYS A 31 0.97 -15.39 -1.83
C LYS A 31 1.02 -14.32 -0.75
N ILE A 32 1.23 -13.07 -1.13
CA ILE A 32 1.41 -11.94 -0.20
C ILE A 32 0.54 -10.75 -0.60
N TRP A 33 0.12 -9.98 0.40
CA TRP A 33 -0.50 -8.67 0.23
C TRP A 33 0.58 -7.60 0.22
N GLN A 34 0.55 -6.71 -0.77
CA GLN A 34 1.49 -5.61 -0.95
C GLN A 34 0.71 -4.32 -1.24
N ILE A 35 1.30 -3.15 -1.05
CA ILE A 35 0.61 -1.88 -1.30
C ILE A 35 1.05 -1.32 -2.66
N GLY A 36 0.07 -0.97 -3.48
CA GLY A 36 0.27 -0.23 -4.72
C GLY A 36 -0.45 1.11 -4.72
N HIS A 37 -0.24 1.81 -5.82
CA HIS A 37 -0.69 3.17 -6.04
C HIS A 37 -1.16 3.36 -7.48
N VAL A 38 -2.33 3.99 -7.63
CA VAL A 38 -2.81 4.55 -8.90
C VAL A 38 -3.18 6.00 -8.68
N ARG A 39 -3.19 6.81 -9.73
CA ARG A 39 -3.69 8.18 -9.68
C ARG A 39 -4.74 8.44 -10.75
N THR A 40 -5.62 9.40 -10.48
CA THR A 40 -6.66 9.82 -11.41
C THR A 40 -6.98 11.30 -11.22
N ARG A 41 -7.49 11.94 -12.28
CA ARG A 41 -8.05 13.30 -12.20
C ARG A 41 -9.58 13.30 -12.15
N ASP A 42 -10.19 12.21 -12.60
CA ASP A 42 -11.62 12.17 -12.95
C ASP A 42 -12.35 10.89 -12.50
N PHE A 43 -11.65 9.95 -11.88
CA PHE A 43 -12.16 8.61 -11.50
C PHE A 43 -12.71 7.77 -12.68
N ARG A 44 -12.38 8.14 -13.92
CA ARG A 44 -12.72 7.39 -15.13
C ARG A 44 -11.49 6.75 -15.74
N GLN A 45 -10.38 7.48 -15.75
CA GLN A 45 -9.08 6.97 -16.19
C GLN A 45 -8.13 6.91 -15.00
N PHE A 46 -7.43 5.78 -14.88
CA PHE A 46 -6.47 5.53 -13.81
C PHE A 46 -5.09 5.29 -14.42
N GLU A 47 -4.12 6.04 -13.93
CA GLU A 47 -2.70 5.89 -14.25
C GLU A 47 -2.08 5.05 -13.13
N ALA A 48 -1.67 3.82 -13.43
CA ALA A 48 -0.95 3.00 -12.45
C ALA A 48 0.48 3.50 -12.29
N ASN A 49 0.97 3.50 -11.05
CA ASN A 49 2.37 3.78 -10.79
C ASN A 49 3.23 2.69 -11.45
N PRO A 50 4.20 3.05 -12.31
CA PRO A 50 5.04 2.07 -13.01
C PRO A 50 5.93 1.25 -12.05
N TYR A 51 6.11 1.72 -10.82
CA TYR A 51 6.89 1.04 -9.77
C TYR A 51 6.03 0.21 -8.83
N ASN A 52 4.76 -0.05 -9.17
CA ASN A 52 3.92 -0.93 -8.37
C ASN A 52 4.49 -2.36 -8.28
N PRO A 53 4.43 -3.01 -7.10
CA PRO A 53 3.96 -2.47 -5.82
C PRO A 53 4.96 -1.48 -5.22
N ILE A 54 4.45 -0.35 -4.71
CA ILE A 54 5.29 0.72 -4.15
C ILE A 54 5.77 0.45 -2.72
N PHE A 55 5.16 -0.53 -2.05
CA PHE A 55 5.57 -0.92 -0.70
C PHE A 55 5.30 -2.41 -0.48
N THR A 56 6.34 -3.13 -0.05
CA THR A 56 6.38 -4.60 0.03
C THR A 56 6.75 -5.06 1.43
N VAL A 57 6.39 -6.29 1.76
CA VAL A 57 6.72 -6.93 3.04
C VAL A 57 8.23 -6.87 3.31
N ASN A 58 8.58 -6.95 4.59
CA ASN A 58 9.97 -7.04 5.01
C ASN A 58 10.57 -8.40 4.60
N ASP A 59 11.83 -8.40 4.17
CA ASP A 59 12.55 -9.62 3.77
C ASP A 59 12.94 -10.48 4.98
N ASP A 60 13.01 -9.91 6.19
CA ASP A 60 13.21 -10.67 7.42
C ASP A 60 11.91 -11.41 7.80
N PRO A 61 11.87 -12.76 7.76
CA PRO A 61 10.67 -13.51 8.09
C PRO A 61 10.21 -13.32 9.54
N GLU A 62 11.11 -12.91 10.43
CA GLU A 62 10.80 -12.66 11.85
C GLU A 62 10.25 -11.25 12.09
N ALA A 63 10.31 -10.37 11.10
CA ALA A 63 9.71 -9.05 11.18
C ALA A 63 8.18 -9.14 11.31
N TRP A 64 7.60 -8.15 11.98
CA TRP A 64 6.17 -8.12 12.28
C TRP A 64 5.29 -7.88 11.04
N ASP A 65 5.88 -7.43 9.93
CA ASP A 65 5.24 -7.09 8.66
C ASP A 65 5.71 -7.96 7.48
N SER A 66 6.26 -9.14 7.76
CA SER A 66 6.83 -10.07 6.77
C SER A 66 5.78 -10.88 5.98
N GLY A 67 4.56 -10.99 6.49
CA GLY A 67 3.49 -11.84 5.94
C GLY A 67 2.52 -11.13 5.00
N GLY A 68 2.35 -9.82 5.14
CA GLY A 68 1.49 -9.04 4.25
C GLY A 68 1.26 -7.62 4.75
N LEU A 69 0.95 -6.73 3.81
CA LEU A 69 0.72 -5.30 4.04
C LEU A 69 -0.64 -4.86 3.52
N LEU A 70 -1.35 -4.06 4.32
CA LEU A 70 -2.72 -3.66 4.08
C LEU A 70 -3.06 -2.32 4.72
N THR A 71 -4.32 -1.89 4.55
CA THR A 71 -4.86 -0.63 5.10
C THR A 71 -3.93 0.59 4.95
N PRO A 72 -3.39 0.89 3.75
CA PRO A 72 -2.61 2.11 3.58
C PRO A 72 -3.47 3.33 3.90
N HIS A 73 -2.93 4.27 4.67
CA HIS A 73 -3.52 5.58 4.89
C HIS A 73 -2.42 6.63 4.76
N VAL A 74 -2.51 7.43 3.71
CA VAL A 74 -1.51 8.45 3.41
C VAL A 74 -1.97 9.83 3.87
N PHE A 75 -1.11 10.55 4.58
CA PHE A 75 -1.36 11.93 4.97
C PHE A 75 -0.09 12.77 4.85
N HIS A 76 -0.28 14.09 4.69
CA HIS A 76 0.81 15.05 4.61
C HIS A 76 0.89 15.85 5.92
N ALA A 77 2.08 15.85 6.54
CA ALA A 77 2.35 16.63 7.74
C ALA A 77 3.82 17.09 7.73
N ASN A 78 4.13 18.25 8.29
CA ASN A 78 5.51 18.72 8.46
C ASN A 78 6.39 18.67 7.17
N GLY A 79 5.77 18.92 6.00
CA GLY A 79 6.46 18.87 4.71
C GLY A 79 6.89 17.48 4.26
N ARG A 80 6.21 16.42 4.73
CA ARG A 80 6.46 15.02 4.37
C ARG A 80 5.16 14.26 4.20
N PHE A 81 5.22 13.21 3.40
CA PHE A 81 4.16 12.23 3.29
C PHE A 81 4.43 11.05 4.21
N TYR A 82 3.40 10.66 4.93
CA TYR A 82 3.40 9.55 5.86
C TYR A 82 2.37 8.53 5.41
N MET A 83 2.71 7.25 5.46
CA MET A 83 1.76 6.16 5.28
C MET A 83 1.68 5.33 6.55
N LEU A 84 0.50 5.30 7.16
CA LEU A 84 0.14 4.27 8.12
C LEU A 84 -0.29 3.02 7.36
N TYR A 85 0.09 1.85 7.83
CA TYR A 85 -0.29 0.57 7.22
C TYR A 85 -0.43 -0.51 8.30
N ALA A 86 -1.22 -1.53 8.01
CA ALA A 86 -1.27 -2.76 8.80
C ALA A 86 -0.26 -3.76 8.21
N GLY A 87 0.60 -4.29 9.07
CA GLY A 87 1.49 -5.40 8.76
C GLY A 87 1.07 -6.66 9.50
N LEU A 88 1.24 -7.78 8.82
CA LEU A 88 0.94 -9.12 9.31
C LEU A 88 2.25 -9.90 9.49
N ARG A 89 2.39 -10.56 10.63
CA ARG A 89 3.34 -11.68 10.78
C ARG A 89 2.60 -13.01 10.65
N GLY A 90 3.07 -13.87 9.76
CA GLY A 90 2.46 -15.18 9.48
C GLY A 90 1.64 -15.21 8.18
N LYS A 91 0.88 -16.29 7.98
CA LYS A 91 0.32 -16.64 6.65
C LYS A 91 -1.12 -16.18 6.41
N GLU A 92 -1.89 -15.85 7.45
CA GLU A 92 -3.33 -15.61 7.30
C GLU A 92 -3.85 -14.47 8.18
N TRP A 93 -4.51 -13.49 7.56
CA TRP A 93 -5.27 -12.47 8.25
C TRP A 93 -6.49 -13.12 8.94
N GLY A 94 -6.42 -13.34 10.26
CA GLY A 94 -7.50 -13.95 11.06
C GLY A 94 -7.14 -15.26 11.80
N GLY A 95 -5.89 -15.74 11.70
CA GLY A 95 -5.35 -16.86 12.50
C GLY A 95 -4.62 -16.40 13.77
N GLN A 96 -3.67 -17.20 14.28
CA GLN A 96 -2.67 -16.77 15.29
C GLN A 96 -1.70 -15.76 14.69
N SER A 97 -2.21 -14.60 14.33
CA SER A 97 -1.50 -13.59 13.58
C SER A 97 -1.43 -12.31 14.39
N GLU A 98 -0.22 -11.79 14.51
CA GLU A 98 0.04 -10.52 15.16
C GLU A 98 -0.09 -9.42 14.10
N CYS A 99 -1.02 -8.49 14.33
CA CYS A 99 -1.22 -7.32 13.48
C CYS A 99 -0.71 -6.08 14.22
N TYR A 100 0.16 -5.31 13.57
CA TYR A 100 0.65 -4.04 14.11
C TYR A 100 0.50 -2.92 13.07
N SER A 101 0.58 -1.68 13.53
CA SER A 101 0.62 -0.49 12.66
C SER A 101 2.06 -0.03 12.46
N GLY A 102 2.44 0.21 11.20
CA GLY A 102 3.74 0.79 10.84
C GLY A 102 3.60 2.20 10.27
N LEU A 103 4.74 2.90 10.14
CA LEU A 103 4.84 4.23 9.53
C LEU A 103 5.95 4.24 8.47
N ALA A 104 5.60 4.49 7.21
CA ALA A 104 6.54 4.79 6.14
C ALA A 104 6.56 6.30 5.84
N VAL A 105 7.72 6.85 5.45
CA VAL A 105 7.91 8.31 5.26
C VAL A 105 8.66 8.59 3.97
N THR A 106 8.18 9.54 3.17
CA THR A 106 8.92 10.07 2.01
C THR A 106 8.88 11.61 1.96
N ARG A 107 9.89 12.18 1.30
CA ARG A 107 9.99 13.62 0.98
C ARG A 107 9.66 13.90 -0.49
N GLU A 108 9.60 12.88 -1.32
CA GLU A 108 9.26 13.05 -2.74
C GLU A 108 7.76 13.27 -2.88
N ASP A 109 7.38 14.20 -3.77
CA ASP A 109 6.00 14.28 -4.24
C ASP A 109 5.61 12.91 -4.79
N MET A 110 4.34 12.53 -4.68
CA MET A 110 3.80 11.25 -5.17
C MET A 110 3.70 11.17 -6.71
N LYS A 111 4.74 11.66 -7.40
CA LYS A 111 4.94 11.70 -8.86
C LYS A 111 5.47 10.35 -9.35
N GLY A 112 4.65 9.32 -9.19
CA GLY A 112 4.74 8.05 -9.93
C GLY A 112 3.52 7.91 -10.80
#